data_AF-A0AA38WU98-F1
#
_entry.id   AF-A0AA38WU98-F1
#
_cell.length_a   1.000
_cell.length_b   1.000
_cell.length_c   1.000
_cell.angle_alpha   90.00
_cell.angle_beta   90.00
_cell.angle_gamma   90.00
#
_symmetry.space_group_name_H-M   'P 1'
#
loop_
_entity.id
_entity.type
_entity.pdbx_description
1 polymer ?
#
loop_
_entity_poly.entity_id
_entity_poly.type
_entity_poly.pdbx_seq_one_letter_code
_entity_poly.pdbx_strand_id
1 'polypeptide(L)'
;MEILFPALPLDHCSRWGSTKTIRVPEGFDYELYNRNDINRILGPKASCISFKDSACRCFGFLVSKKKYIFTIDDDCFVAKDPSGQEINALAQHIHNLLSPSTPFFFNTLYDPYREGADFVRGYPFSLREGVTTAISHGLWLNIPDYDAPTQLVKPLERNSRYVDAVLTIPKGTLFPMCGMNLGFHRELIGPAMYFGLMGDGQPIGRYDDMWAGWCAKVICDHLGLGVKTGLPYIWHSKASNPFVNLKKEYKGIYWQEEIIPFFQGVVLSKECTTPQKCYIELSKLVKEKLGPIDPYFGKLGDAMVTWIEAWDELNPSADAPNGAPVKKTEAAPKKK
;
A
#
# COMPACT_ATOMS: atom_id res chain seq x y z
N MET A 1 9.94 9.70 7.92
CA MET A 1 9.30 8.56 7.23
C MET A 1 9.53 7.33 8.10
N GLU A 2 8.57 6.42 8.21
CA GLU A 2 8.79 5.09 8.78
C GLU A 2 9.04 4.10 7.65
N ILE A 3 9.97 3.16 7.82
CA ILE A 3 10.17 2.06 6.88
C ILE A 3 9.56 0.81 7.49
N LEU A 4 8.61 0.21 6.78
CA LEU A 4 7.88 -0.97 7.22
C LEU A 4 8.21 -2.15 6.32
N PHE A 5 8.73 -3.19 6.96
CA PHE A 5 8.99 -4.49 6.35
C PHE A 5 7.91 -5.48 6.81
N PRO A 6 7.32 -6.28 5.93
CA PRO A 6 6.65 -7.51 6.35
C PRO A 6 7.73 -8.43 6.96
N ALA A 7 7.55 -8.88 8.19
CA ALA A 7 8.60 -9.63 8.87
C ALA A 7 8.77 -11.05 8.31
N LEU A 8 9.87 -11.27 7.56
CA LEU A 8 10.61 -12.52 7.31
C LEU A 8 9.91 -13.64 6.50
N PRO A 9 10.69 -14.46 5.75
CA PRO A 9 10.19 -15.17 4.57
C PRO A 9 9.11 -16.20 4.88
N LEU A 10 8.12 -16.23 3.98
CA LEU A 10 6.95 -17.13 3.94
C LEU A 10 7.29 -18.62 4.10
N ASP A 11 8.56 -19.03 3.91
CA ASP A 11 9.03 -20.41 4.01
C ASP A 11 9.33 -20.88 5.46
N HIS A 12 9.31 -19.97 6.45
CA HIS A 12 9.60 -20.31 7.85
C HIS A 12 8.53 -19.84 8.85
N CYS A 13 7.33 -19.50 8.37
CA CYS A 13 6.20 -19.06 9.19
C CYS A 13 5.52 -20.21 10.00
N SER A 14 6.30 -21.21 10.43
CA SER A 14 5.90 -22.29 11.32
C SER A 14 6.31 -22.06 12.78
N ARG A 15 7.10 -21.03 13.09
CA ARG A 15 7.49 -20.71 14.47
C ARG A 15 6.85 -19.42 14.95
N TRP A 16 5.77 -19.59 15.71
CA TRP A 16 5.27 -18.58 16.65
C TRP A 16 6.45 -18.14 17.55
N GLY A 17 6.90 -16.88 17.44
CA GLY A 17 7.90 -16.31 18.35
C GLY A 17 9.36 -16.32 17.89
N SER A 18 9.66 -16.04 16.62
CA SER A 18 11.05 -15.78 16.20
C SER A 18 11.59 -14.52 16.90
N THR A 19 12.47 -14.70 17.89
CA THR A 19 13.23 -13.67 18.62
C THR A 19 14.51 -13.25 17.88
N LYS A 20 14.51 -13.30 16.55
CA LYS A 20 15.69 -12.93 15.75
C LYS A 20 16.08 -11.48 16.04
N THR A 21 17.31 -11.27 16.51
CA THR A 21 17.86 -9.94 16.68
C THR A 21 18.14 -9.34 15.31
N ILE A 22 17.45 -8.26 14.97
CA ILE A 22 17.66 -7.52 13.73
C ILE A 22 18.81 -6.54 13.98
N ARG A 23 19.81 -6.54 13.10
CA ARG A 23 20.89 -5.54 13.13
C ARG A 23 20.40 -4.32 12.38
N VAL A 24 20.25 -3.21 13.09
CA VAL A 24 19.81 -1.94 12.54
C VAL A 24 21.00 -0.96 12.59
N PRO A 25 21.29 -0.23 11.50
CA PRO A 25 22.37 0.74 11.48
C PRO A 25 22.24 1.82 12.56
N GLU A 26 23.36 2.42 12.96
CA GLU A 26 23.36 3.54 13.90
C GLU A 26 22.52 4.71 13.35
N GLY A 27 21.75 5.36 14.24
CA GLY A 27 20.83 6.44 13.88
C GLY A 27 19.42 6.00 13.50
N PHE A 28 19.11 4.70 13.55
CA PHE A 28 17.77 4.17 13.30
C PHE A 28 17.23 3.39 14.51
N ASP A 29 15.97 3.68 14.85
CA ASP A 29 15.20 2.88 15.80
C ASP A 29 14.40 1.80 15.06
N TYR A 30 14.08 0.70 15.74
CA TYR A 30 13.18 -0.31 15.19
C TYR A 30 12.25 -0.89 16.23
N GLU A 31 11.05 -1.25 15.77
CA GLU A 31 10.08 -2.04 16.50
C GLU A 31 9.78 -3.32 15.71
N LEU A 32 9.66 -4.45 16.40
CA LEU A 32 9.34 -5.73 15.78
C LEU A 32 8.04 -6.25 16.41
N TYR A 33 7.05 -6.47 15.56
CA TYR A 33 5.76 -7.00 15.94
C TYR A 33 5.57 -8.40 15.33
N ASN A 34 5.06 -9.33 16.14
CA ASN A 34 4.66 -10.65 15.66
C ASN A 34 3.15 -10.88 15.89
N ARG A 35 2.64 -12.06 15.51
CA ARG A 35 1.21 -12.36 15.64
C ARG A 35 0.68 -12.30 17.07
N ASN A 36 1.49 -12.61 18.08
CA ASN A 36 1.09 -12.46 19.48
C ASN A 36 0.89 -11.00 19.85
N ASP A 37 1.74 -10.10 19.35
CA ASP A 37 1.57 -8.66 19.57
C ASP A 37 0.30 -8.13 18.90
N ILE A 38 0.04 -8.55 17.66
CA ILE A 38 -1.20 -8.22 16.94
C ILE A 38 -2.43 -8.65 17.75
N ASN A 39 -2.46 -9.92 18.18
CA ASN A 39 -3.58 -10.46 18.97
C ASN A 39 -3.74 -9.74 20.32
N ARG A 40 -2.63 -9.41 20.99
CA ARG A 40 -2.64 -8.71 22.28
C ARG A 40 -3.12 -7.26 22.14
N ILE A 41 -2.70 -6.55 21.09
CA ILE A 41 -2.99 -5.13 20.90
C ILE A 41 -4.40 -4.92 20.34
N LEU A 42 -4.82 -5.73 19.37
CA LEU A 42 -6.12 -5.57 18.71
C LEU A 42 -7.24 -6.41 19.33
N GLY A 43 -6.91 -7.40 20.17
CA GLY A 43 -7.89 -8.33 20.73
C GLY A 43 -8.72 -9.01 19.61
N PRO A 44 -10.06 -9.02 19.70
CA PRO A 44 -10.93 -9.57 18.66
C PRO A 44 -10.74 -8.94 17.26
N LYS A 45 -10.35 -7.66 17.19
CA LYS A 45 -10.12 -6.96 15.92
C LYS A 45 -8.88 -7.45 15.17
N ALA A 46 -8.02 -8.26 15.80
CA ALA A 46 -6.88 -8.91 15.13
C ALA A 46 -7.30 -9.79 13.94
N SER A 47 -8.58 -10.16 13.85
CA SER A 47 -9.19 -10.85 12.72
C SER A 47 -9.14 -10.06 11.41
N CYS A 48 -9.04 -8.71 11.45
CA CYS A 48 -8.88 -7.90 10.24
C CYS A 48 -7.44 -7.88 9.71
N ILE A 49 -6.44 -8.36 10.46
CA ILE A 49 -5.07 -8.45 9.96
C ILE A 49 -4.86 -9.82 9.32
N SER A 50 -4.55 -9.82 8.02
CA SER A 50 -4.26 -11.04 7.25
C SER A 50 -3.09 -11.84 7.83
N PHE A 51 -3.05 -13.13 7.52
CA PHE A 51 -2.14 -14.08 8.14
C PHE A 51 -1.38 -14.92 7.11
N LYS A 52 -0.06 -15.05 7.29
CA LYS A 52 0.89 -15.75 6.40
C LYS A 52 0.90 -15.22 4.95
N ASP A 53 0.81 -13.90 4.80
CA ASP A 53 0.95 -13.18 3.55
C ASP A 53 1.58 -11.79 3.76
N SER A 54 1.80 -11.08 2.66
CA SER A 54 2.33 -9.71 2.61
C SER A 54 1.45 -8.70 3.35
N ALA A 55 0.12 -8.89 3.34
CA ALA A 55 -0.85 -7.98 3.95
C ALA A 55 -0.72 -7.85 5.47
N CYS A 56 0.02 -8.74 6.16
CA CYS A 56 0.34 -8.58 7.57
C CYS A 56 1.01 -7.22 7.91
N ARG A 57 1.67 -6.59 6.92
CA ARG A 57 2.24 -5.24 7.04
C ARG A 57 1.22 -4.15 7.40
N CYS A 58 -0.07 -4.38 7.16
CA CYS A 58 -1.13 -3.45 7.54
C CYS A 58 -1.11 -3.14 9.04
N PHE A 59 -0.69 -4.09 9.87
CA PHE A 59 -0.51 -3.82 11.30
C PHE A 59 0.53 -2.72 11.55
N GLY A 60 1.64 -2.70 10.79
CA GLY A 60 2.63 -1.62 10.83
C GLY A 60 2.03 -0.28 10.44
N PHE A 61 1.19 -0.22 9.39
CA PHE A 61 0.49 1.00 8.99
C PHE A 61 -0.40 1.55 10.11
N LEU A 62 -1.07 0.63 10.81
CA LEU A 62 -2.00 0.91 11.88
C LEU A 62 -1.31 1.53 13.11
N VAL A 63 -0.18 0.96 13.54
CA VAL A 63 0.53 1.37 14.78
C VAL A 63 1.52 2.51 14.56
N SER A 64 2.06 2.67 13.35
CA SER A 64 2.98 3.77 13.03
C SER A 64 2.36 5.12 13.37
N LYS A 65 3.19 6.05 13.86
CA LYS A 65 2.81 7.46 14.12
C LYS A 65 3.53 8.45 13.21
N LYS A 66 4.28 7.98 12.21
CA LYS A 66 5.03 8.87 11.31
C LYS A 66 4.11 9.40 10.22
N LYS A 67 4.35 10.66 9.81
CA LYS A 67 3.58 11.35 8.76
C LYS A 67 3.61 10.62 7.41
N TYR A 68 4.76 10.07 7.05
CA TYR A 68 4.98 9.33 5.81
C TYR A 68 5.42 7.90 6.12
N ILE A 69 4.86 6.96 5.37
CA ILE A 69 5.15 5.53 5.45
C ILE A 69 5.81 5.11 4.16
N PHE A 70 6.92 4.38 4.25
CA PHE A 70 7.53 3.62 3.17
C PHE A 70 7.35 2.14 3.50
N THR A 71 6.78 1.36 2.60
CA THR A 71 6.77 -0.10 2.72
C THR A 71 7.58 -0.73 1.62
N ILE A 72 8.35 -1.75 2.01
CA ILE A 72 9.27 -2.48 1.16
C ILE A 72 9.28 -3.96 1.54
N ASP A 73 9.43 -4.83 0.55
CA ASP A 73 9.50 -6.28 0.76
C ASP A 73 10.89 -6.73 1.20
N ASP A 74 10.99 -7.91 1.81
CA ASP A 74 12.24 -8.43 2.39
C ASP A 74 13.26 -8.91 1.34
N ASP A 75 12.85 -9.02 0.07
CA ASP A 75 13.66 -9.38 -1.09
C ASP A 75 13.95 -8.19 -2.02
N CYS A 76 13.65 -6.96 -1.58
CA CYS A 76 13.90 -5.72 -2.29
C CYS A 76 15.12 -4.95 -1.73
N PHE A 77 16.04 -4.58 -2.62
CA PHE A 77 17.34 -3.99 -2.29
C PHE A 77 17.56 -2.64 -2.98
N VAL A 78 18.66 -1.97 -2.65
CA VAL A 78 19.09 -0.73 -3.32
C VAL A 78 19.39 -1.02 -4.79
N ALA A 79 18.66 -0.37 -5.69
CA ALA A 79 18.94 -0.38 -7.13
C ALA A 79 20.02 0.64 -7.50
N LYS A 80 20.57 0.48 -8.70
CA LYS A 80 21.49 1.45 -9.32
C LYS A 80 20.84 2.10 -10.53
N ASP A 81 21.14 3.37 -10.73
CA ASP A 81 20.76 4.10 -11.93
C ASP A 81 21.68 3.74 -13.12
N PRO A 82 21.42 4.25 -14.34
CA PRO A 82 22.26 3.98 -15.50
C PRO A 82 23.72 4.45 -15.38
N SER A 83 24.02 5.38 -14.47
CA SER A 83 25.40 5.82 -14.17
C SER A 83 26.13 4.90 -13.18
N GLY A 84 25.41 3.94 -12.59
CA GLY A 84 25.91 3.02 -11.57
C GLY A 84 25.81 3.56 -10.15
N GLN A 85 25.21 4.73 -9.95
CA GLN A 85 25.00 5.33 -8.64
C GLN A 85 23.82 4.65 -7.93
N GLU A 86 23.96 4.45 -6.63
CA GLU A 86 22.90 3.90 -5.77
C GLU A 86 21.71 4.85 -5.69
N ILE A 87 20.52 4.29 -5.87
CA ILE A 87 19.25 5.02 -5.83
C ILE A 87 18.79 5.14 -4.38
N ASN A 88 18.63 6.37 -3.90
CA ASN A 88 17.99 6.63 -2.62
C ASN A 88 16.46 6.65 -2.79
N ALA A 89 15.85 5.46 -2.74
CA ALA A 89 14.41 5.30 -2.90
C ALA A 89 13.60 6.09 -1.86
N LEU A 90 14.06 6.15 -0.61
CA LEU A 90 13.38 6.88 0.45
C LEU A 90 13.28 8.39 0.15
N ALA A 91 14.41 9.00 -0.25
CA ALA A 91 14.46 10.42 -0.59
C ALA A 91 13.57 10.74 -1.81
N GLN A 92 13.58 9.88 -2.83
CA GLN A 92 12.76 10.06 -4.02
C GLN A 92 11.25 9.89 -3.73
N HIS A 93 10.86 8.92 -2.90
CA HIS A 93 9.48 8.82 -2.42
C HIS A 93 9.04 10.08 -1.66
N ILE A 94 9.89 10.60 -0.78
CA ILE A 94 9.60 11.85 -0.06
C ILE A 94 9.45 13.01 -1.04
N HIS A 95 10.33 13.15 -2.04
CA HIS A 95 10.20 14.18 -3.06
C HIS A 95 8.85 14.08 -3.80
N ASN A 96 8.44 12.88 -4.20
CA ASN A 96 7.15 12.67 -4.85
C ASN A 96 5.96 13.03 -3.95
N LEU A 97 6.03 12.69 -2.66
CA LEU A 97 4.98 12.99 -1.67
C LEU A 97 4.91 14.47 -1.30
N LEU A 98 6.01 15.21 -1.43
CA LEU A 98 6.09 16.65 -1.15
C LEU A 98 5.78 17.53 -2.37
N SER A 99 5.84 16.96 -3.57
CA SER A 99 5.50 17.67 -4.81
C SER A 99 4.03 17.45 -5.19
N PRO A 100 3.34 18.45 -5.77
CA PRO A 100 1.96 18.29 -6.17
C PRO A 100 1.78 17.27 -7.30
N SER A 101 0.57 16.74 -7.44
CA SER A 101 0.14 15.89 -8.54
C SER A 101 -0.79 16.65 -9.48
N THR A 102 -0.91 16.22 -10.72
CA THR A 102 -1.74 16.87 -11.75
C THR A 102 -2.82 15.92 -12.32
N PRO A 103 -3.78 15.42 -11.51
CA PRO A 103 -4.67 14.34 -11.93
C PRO A 103 -5.82 14.78 -12.85
N PHE A 104 -6.14 16.08 -12.90
CA PHE A 104 -7.33 16.60 -13.59
C PHE A 104 -7.10 16.94 -15.07
N PHE A 105 -5.85 17.06 -15.49
CA PHE A 105 -5.48 17.27 -16.88
C PHE A 105 -4.13 16.60 -17.12
N PHE A 106 -4.04 15.75 -18.14
CA PHE A 106 -2.85 14.95 -18.40
C PHE A 106 -1.75 15.82 -19.04
N ASN A 107 -0.64 16.02 -18.32
CA ASN A 107 0.55 16.64 -18.91
C ASN A 107 1.25 15.59 -19.78
N THR A 108 1.37 15.84 -21.09
CA THR A 108 1.90 14.83 -22.03
C THR A 108 3.42 14.68 -21.98
N LEU A 109 4.12 15.58 -21.29
CA LEU A 109 5.52 15.37 -20.89
C LEU A 109 5.54 14.48 -19.63
N TYR A 110 6.44 14.74 -18.70
CA TYR A 110 6.51 14.04 -17.41
C TYR A 110 5.96 14.94 -16.29
N ASP A 111 6.12 14.51 -15.04
CA ASP A 111 5.78 15.29 -13.86
C ASP A 111 6.41 16.71 -13.92
N PRO A 112 5.61 17.79 -14.02
CA PRO A 112 6.11 19.15 -14.21
C PRO A 112 6.81 19.72 -12.97
N TYR A 113 6.79 19.03 -11.83
CA TYR A 113 7.47 19.43 -10.60
C TYR A 113 8.87 18.81 -10.45
N ARG A 114 9.35 18.10 -11.47
CA ARG A 114 10.71 17.57 -11.53
C ARG A 114 11.62 18.48 -12.35
N GLU A 115 12.90 18.48 -11.99
CA GLU A 115 13.93 19.14 -12.79
C GLU A 115 13.92 18.62 -14.23
N GLY A 116 13.99 19.54 -15.19
CA GLY A 116 13.98 19.21 -16.62
C GLY A 116 12.60 18.95 -17.24
N ALA A 117 11.51 19.08 -16.48
CA ALA A 117 10.13 18.97 -16.98
C ALA A 117 9.30 20.21 -16.61
N ASP A 118 8.28 20.52 -17.42
CA ASP A 118 7.33 21.61 -17.18
C ASP A 118 5.96 21.27 -17.82
N PHE A 119 4.98 22.12 -17.59
CA PHE A 119 3.68 22.10 -18.24
C PHE A 119 3.80 22.41 -19.73
N VAL A 120 3.25 21.54 -20.57
CA VAL A 120 3.27 21.74 -22.03
C VAL A 120 2.22 22.77 -22.48
N ARG A 121 2.39 23.30 -23.70
CA ARG A 121 1.42 24.19 -24.34
C ARG A 121 0.03 23.54 -24.37
N GLY A 122 -0.98 24.27 -23.91
CA GLY A 122 -2.36 23.79 -23.82
C GLY A 122 -2.76 23.33 -22.42
N TYR A 123 -1.80 23.13 -21.50
CA TYR A 123 -2.12 22.84 -20.10
C TYR A 123 -2.73 24.09 -19.41
N PRO A 124 -3.97 24.02 -18.87
CA PRO A 124 -4.64 25.17 -18.28
C PRO A 124 -3.85 25.75 -17.09
N PHE A 125 -3.63 27.08 -17.10
CA PHE A 125 -2.91 27.76 -16.01
C PHE A 125 -3.57 27.58 -14.64
N SER A 126 -4.91 27.57 -14.61
CA SER A 126 -5.69 27.35 -13.38
C SER A 126 -5.51 25.98 -12.74
N LEU A 127 -4.91 25.02 -13.44
CA LEU A 127 -4.65 23.66 -12.93
C LEU A 127 -3.18 23.41 -12.59
N ARG A 128 -2.29 24.40 -12.79
CA ARG A 128 -0.84 24.23 -12.63
C ARG A 128 -0.35 24.18 -11.19
N GLU A 129 -1.17 24.52 -10.21
CA GLU A 129 -0.84 24.34 -8.78
C GLU A 129 -0.96 22.87 -8.36
N GLY A 130 -1.69 22.06 -9.14
CA GLY A 130 -1.92 20.65 -8.86
C GLY A 130 -2.70 20.42 -7.56
N VAL A 131 -2.56 19.21 -7.02
CA VAL A 131 -3.16 18.77 -5.76
C VAL A 131 -2.14 18.06 -4.89
N THR A 132 -2.43 17.96 -3.59
CA THR A 132 -1.58 17.22 -2.65
C THR A 132 -1.42 15.76 -3.05
N THR A 133 -0.18 15.26 -3.08
CA THR A 133 0.13 13.86 -3.38
C THR A 133 -0.02 13.00 -2.12
N ALA A 134 -0.91 12.01 -2.16
CA ALA A 134 -1.14 11.09 -1.06
C ALA A 134 -0.32 9.80 -1.18
N ILE A 135 -0.02 9.36 -2.41
CA ILE A 135 0.68 8.10 -2.68
C ILE A 135 1.78 8.31 -3.71
N SER A 136 2.95 7.74 -3.44
CA SER A 136 4.05 7.56 -4.38
C SER A 136 4.31 6.08 -4.57
N HIS A 137 3.95 5.56 -5.73
CA HIS A 137 4.21 4.19 -6.15
C HIS A 137 5.56 4.13 -6.90
N GLY A 138 6.50 3.37 -6.37
CA GLY A 138 7.80 3.16 -6.99
C GLY A 138 7.80 1.93 -7.89
N LEU A 139 8.84 1.81 -8.71
CA LEU A 139 9.05 0.69 -9.62
C LEU A 139 10.19 -0.21 -9.13
N TRP A 140 10.50 -1.24 -9.91
CA TRP A 140 11.52 -2.24 -9.58
C TRP A 140 12.34 -2.59 -10.83
N LEU A 141 13.62 -2.87 -10.62
CA LEU A 141 14.51 -3.48 -11.61
C LEU A 141 14.68 -4.96 -11.29
N ASN A 142 15.25 -5.70 -12.25
CA ASN A 142 15.48 -7.14 -12.20
C ASN A 142 14.20 -7.95 -12.36
N ILE A 143 13.59 -8.50 -11.31
CA ILE A 143 12.45 -9.42 -11.47
C ILE A 143 11.16 -8.61 -11.57
N PRO A 144 10.42 -8.68 -12.70
CA PRO A 144 9.17 -7.95 -12.85
C PRO A 144 8.07 -8.54 -11.95
N ASP A 145 7.19 -7.68 -11.43
CA ASP A 145 5.95 -8.10 -10.76
C ASP A 145 4.90 -8.49 -11.81
N TYR A 146 4.98 -9.74 -12.26
CA TYR A 146 4.02 -10.32 -13.18
C TYR A 146 3.02 -11.20 -12.45
N ASP A 147 1.82 -11.28 -13.02
CA ASP A 147 0.91 -12.38 -12.73
C ASP A 147 1.57 -13.73 -13.05
N ALA A 148 1.15 -14.78 -12.36
CA ALA A 148 1.72 -16.10 -12.48
C ALA A 148 1.68 -16.67 -13.91
N PRO A 149 0.57 -16.56 -14.69
CA PRO A 149 0.57 -16.93 -16.10
C PRO A 149 1.67 -16.25 -16.93
N THR A 150 1.82 -14.93 -16.80
CA THR A 150 2.85 -14.17 -17.50
C THR A 150 4.25 -14.61 -17.06
N GLN A 151 4.47 -14.82 -15.76
CA GLN A 151 5.74 -15.33 -15.23
C GLN A 151 6.07 -16.74 -15.76
N LEU A 152 5.07 -17.62 -15.94
CA LEU A 152 5.26 -18.97 -16.51
C LEU A 152 5.79 -18.92 -17.95
N VAL A 153 5.30 -18.00 -18.77
CA VAL A 153 5.72 -17.86 -20.17
C VAL A 153 6.97 -17.01 -20.36
N LYS A 154 7.33 -16.19 -19.36
CA LYS A 154 8.51 -15.29 -19.36
C LYS A 154 9.43 -15.49 -18.14
N PRO A 155 9.88 -16.72 -17.81
CA PRO A 155 10.60 -16.99 -16.56
C PRO A 155 11.99 -16.33 -16.47
N LEU A 156 12.60 -16.05 -17.62
CA LEU A 156 13.93 -15.43 -17.73
C LEU A 156 13.87 -13.92 -17.97
N GLU A 157 12.68 -13.34 -18.17
CA GLU A 157 12.55 -11.92 -18.43
C GLU A 157 12.97 -11.11 -17.20
N ARG A 158 13.68 -10.00 -17.46
CA ARG A 158 14.13 -9.07 -16.43
C ARG A 158 13.81 -7.66 -16.86
N ASN A 159 13.34 -6.85 -15.90
CA ASN A 159 13.21 -5.42 -16.09
C ASN A 159 14.58 -4.74 -15.94
N SER A 160 15.26 -4.54 -17.06
CA SER A 160 16.51 -3.76 -17.14
C SER A 160 16.28 -2.32 -17.61
N ARG A 161 15.03 -1.96 -17.96
CA ARG A 161 14.71 -0.65 -18.52
C ARG A 161 14.46 0.35 -17.40
N TYR A 162 15.48 1.14 -17.11
CA TYR A 162 15.35 2.33 -16.27
C TYR A 162 14.75 3.49 -17.07
N VAL A 163 13.68 4.09 -16.56
CA VAL A 163 13.08 5.30 -17.12
C VAL A 163 13.10 6.37 -16.03
N ASP A 164 13.86 7.44 -16.26
CA ASP A 164 13.89 8.62 -15.37
C ASP A 164 12.62 9.45 -15.57
N ALA A 165 11.51 8.95 -15.03
CA ALA A 165 10.23 9.63 -15.11
C ALA A 165 9.39 9.38 -13.86
N VAL A 166 8.62 10.41 -13.50
CA VAL A 166 7.48 10.31 -12.61
C VAL A 166 6.27 10.80 -13.38
N LEU A 167 5.12 10.17 -13.14
CA LEU A 167 3.84 10.52 -13.74
C LEU A 167 2.77 10.57 -12.65
N THR A 168 1.83 11.50 -12.80
CA THR A 168 0.58 11.45 -12.02
C THR A 168 -0.37 10.46 -12.66
N ILE A 169 -0.97 9.59 -11.87
CA ILE A 169 -2.06 8.72 -12.32
C ILE A 169 -3.33 9.57 -12.46
N PRO A 170 -3.95 9.66 -13.66
CA PRO A 170 -5.11 10.52 -13.88
C PRO A 170 -6.31 10.19 -12.99
N LYS A 171 -7.15 11.20 -12.73
CA LYS A 171 -8.43 10.98 -12.06
C LYS A 171 -9.29 9.99 -12.85
N GLY A 172 -9.96 9.08 -12.16
CA GLY A 172 -10.83 8.06 -12.76
C GLY A 172 -10.10 6.89 -13.40
N THR A 173 -8.76 6.83 -13.30
CA THR A 173 -7.94 5.73 -13.82
C THR A 173 -7.43 4.87 -12.66
N LEU A 174 -7.68 3.57 -12.74
CA LEU A 174 -7.12 2.58 -11.82
C LEU A 174 -5.71 2.16 -12.27
N PHE A 175 -4.93 1.58 -11.37
CA PHE A 175 -3.60 1.08 -11.64
C PHE A 175 -3.30 -0.17 -10.79
N PRO A 176 -2.44 -1.09 -11.26
CA PRO A 176 -1.97 -2.21 -10.45
C PRO A 176 -0.91 -1.71 -9.47
N MET A 177 -1.34 -1.32 -8.27
CA MET A 177 -0.41 -0.88 -7.22
C MET A 177 0.33 -2.07 -6.66
N CYS A 178 1.66 -2.01 -6.65
CA CYS A 178 2.52 -2.97 -6.00
C CYS A 178 2.94 -2.48 -4.60
N GLY A 179 2.82 -3.35 -3.59
CA GLY A 179 3.21 -3.05 -2.21
C GLY A 179 4.72 -3.12 -1.94
N MET A 180 5.53 -3.61 -2.89
CA MET A 180 6.97 -3.84 -2.72
C MET A 180 7.81 -2.56 -2.63
N ASN A 181 7.32 -1.44 -3.18
CA ASN A 181 8.03 -0.16 -3.22
C ASN A 181 7.02 0.99 -3.18
N LEU A 182 6.49 1.29 -2.00
CA LEU A 182 5.35 2.18 -1.87
C LEU A 182 5.53 3.18 -0.73
N GLY A 183 5.45 4.46 -1.07
CA GLY A 183 5.39 5.58 -0.13
C GLY A 183 3.98 6.16 -0.04
N PHE A 184 3.49 6.51 1.15
CA PHE A 184 2.20 7.21 1.28
C PHE A 184 2.16 8.17 2.47
N HIS A 185 1.30 9.19 2.36
CA HIS A 185 0.99 10.14 3.42
C HIS A 185 -0.07 9.54 4.35
N ARG A 186 0.35 9.22 5.57
CA ARG A 186 -0.46 8.47 6.53
C ARG A 186 -1.78 9.14 6.88
N GLU A 187 -1.75 10.44 7.17
CA GLU A 187 -2.96 11.18 7.56
C GLU A 187 -3.98 11.31 6.41
N LEU A 188 -3.51 11.40 5.16
CA LEU A 188 -4.38 11.64 4.00
C LEU A 188 -5.07 10.35 3.54
N ILE A 189 -4.38 9.21 3.59
CA ILE A 189 -4.88 7.97 2.97
C ILE A 189 -4.64 6.71 3.80
N GLY A 190 -3.98 6.80 4.96
CA GLY A 190 -3.68 5.66 5.83
C GLY A 190 -4.89 4.78 6.18
N PRO A 191 -6.06 5.34 6.55
CA PRO A 191 -7.26 4.53 6.80
C PRO A 191 -7.74 3.73 5.59
N ALA A 192 -7.45 4.19 4.36
CA ALA A 192 -7.79 3.50 3.12
C ALA A 192 -6.69 2.56 2.61
N MET A 193 -5.50 2.59 3.22
CA MET A 193 -4.36 1.75 2.84
C MET A 193 -4.41 0.40 3.57
N TYR A 194 -5.40 -0.41 3.20
CA TYR A 194 -5.64 -1.73 3.78
C TYR A 194 -5.67 -2.82 2.71
N PHE A 195 -4.78 -3.81 2.85
CA PHE A 195 -4.51 -4.86 1.88
C PHE A 195 -5.53 -6.01 1.94
N GLY A 196 -6.52 -5.93 2.85
CA GLY A 196 -7.59 -6.91 2.94
C GLY A 196 -7.16 -8.23 3.56
N LEU A 197 -8.02 -9.24 3.39
CA LEU A 197 -7.81 -10.61 3.88
C LEU A 197 -7.50 -11.53 2.71
N MET A 198 -6.23 -11.82 2.42
CA MET A 198 -5.86 -12.66 1.27
C MET A 198 -4.82 -13.74 1.61
N GLY A 199 -4.64 -13.98 2.91
CA GLY A 199 -3.68 -14.94 3.44
C GLY A 199 -4.23 -16.35 3.56
N ASP A 200 -3.66 -17.10 4.49
CA ASP A 200 -3.99 -18.50 4.74
C ASP A 200 -5.50 -18.70 4.99
N GLY A 201 -6.10 -19.67 4.29
CA GLY A 201 -7.53 -19.96 4.37
C GLY A 201 -8.47 -19.04 3.59
N GLN A 202 -7.94 -18.03 2.88
CA GLN A 202 -8.75 -17.17 2.00
C GLN A 202 -8.81 -17.74 0.57
N PRO A 203 -9.90 -17.47 -0.17
CA PRO A 203 -10.08 -18.02 -1.51
C PRO A 203 -9.26 -17.27 -2.60
N ILE A 204 -8.64 -16.14 -2.24
CA ILE A 204 -7.84 -15.28 -3.12
C ILE A 204 -6.54 -14.91 -2.41
N GLY A 205 -5.43 -14.83 -3.16
CA GLY A 205 -4.11 -14.41 -2.69
C GLY A 205 -3.35 -13.62 -3.76
N ARG A 206 -2.35 -12.83 -3.35
CA ARG A 206 -1.50 -11.99 -4.25
C ARG A 206 -2.26 -10.92 -5.04
N TYR A 207 -3.42 -10.50 -4.51
CA TYR A 207 -4.23 -9.39 -5.04
C TYR A 207 -4.36 -8.25 -4.02
N ASP A 208 -3.65 -8.36 -2.90
CA ASP A 208 -3.86 -7.61 -1.67
C ASP A 208 -3.43 -6.16 -1.80
N ASP A 209 -2.28 -5.92 -2.44
CA ASP A 209 -1.80 -4.57 -2.78
C ASP A 209 -2.61 -3.94 -3.92
N MET A 210 -2.93 -4.68 -4.98
CA MET A 210 -3.77 -4.19 -6.07
C MET A 210 -5.15 -3.74 -5.55
N TRP A 211 -5.79 -4.56 -4.70
CA TRP A 211 -7.04 -4.20 -4.03
C TRP A 211 -6.93 -2.92 -3.21
N ALA A 212 -5.89 -2.81 -2.37
CA ALA A 212 -5.62 -1.59 -1.60
C ALA A 212 -5.42 -0.39 -2.52
N GLY A 213 -4.69 -0.57 -3.62
CA GLY A 213 -4.44 0.46 -4.62
C GLY A 213 -5.71 0.96 -5.29
N TRP A 214 -6.63 0.07 -5.67
CA TRP A 214 -7.91 0.44 -6.28
C TRP A 214 -8.81 1.18 -5.28
N CYS A 215 -8.90 0.68 -4.04
CA CYS A 215 -9.63 1.38 -2.98
C CYS A 215 -9.06 2.78 -2.73
N ALA A 216 -7.74 2.86 -2.51
CA ALA A 216 -7.07 4.12 -2.23
C ALA A 216 -7.16 5.10 -3.40
N LYS A 217 -7.11 4.61 -4.65
CA LYS A 217 -7.24 5.46 -5.84
C LYS A 217 -8.62 6.09 -5.97
N VAL A 218 -9.68 5.30 -5.80
CA VAL A 218 -11.07 5.82 -5.81
C VAL A 218 -11.26 6.88 -4.72
N ILE A 219 -10.70 6.63 -3.53
CA ILE A 219 -10.78 7.57 -2.41
C ILE A 219 -9.95 8.83 -2.65
N CYS A 220 -8.74 8.70 -3.19
CA CYS A 220 -7.93 9.86 -3.58
C CYS A 220 -8.67 10.73 -4.59
N ASP A 221 -9.26 10.13 -5.63
CA ASP A 221 -10.00 10.85 -6.67
C ASP A 221 -11.23 11.59 -6.13
N HIS A 222 -11.91 10.99 -5.16
CA HIS A 222 -13.05 11.58 -4.46
C HIS A 222 -12.64 12.75 -3.58
N LEU A 223 -11.54 12.60 -2.83
CA LEU A 223 -11.01 13.63 -1.92
C LEU A 223 -10.15 14.69 -2.60
N GLY A 224 -9.93 14.59 -3.92
CA GLY A 224 -9.10 15.53 -4.68
C GLY A 224 -7.60 15.39 -4.40
N LEU A 225 -7.14 14.19 -4.07
CA LEU A 225 -5.75 13.85 -3.80
C LEU A 225 -5.07 13.19 -5.00
N GLY A 226 -3.75 13.30 -5.06
CA GLY A 226 -2.91 12.79 -6.13
C GLY A 226 -2.23 11.46 -5.83
N VAL A 227 -1.97 10.69 -6.89
CA VAL A 227 -1.15 9.48 -6.86
C VAL A 227 -0.09 9.60 -7.94
N LYS A 228 1.17 9.38 -7.58
CA LYS A 228 2.30 9.35 -8.52
C LYS A 228 2.84 7.93 -8.71
N THR A 229 3.36 7.64 -9.89
CA THR A 229 4.06 6.40 -10.23
C THR A 229 5.33 6.68 -11.04
N GLY A 230 6.31 5.79 -10.99
CA GLY A 230 7.59 5.92 -11.69
C GLY A 230 8.75 5.76 -10.73
N LEU A 231 9.67 6.73 -10.70
CA LEU A 231 10.69 6.77 -9.67
C LEU A 231 10.08 6.80 -8.26
N PRO A 232 10.71 6.16 -7.26
CA PRO A 232 12.00 5.48 -7.31
C PRO A 232 11.96 4.03 -7.82
N TYR A 233 13.13 3.52 -8.22
CA TYR A 233 13.35 2.08 -8.43
C TYR A 233 14.01 1.42 -7.22
N ILE A 234 13.60 0.18 -6.93
CA ILE A 234 14.33 -0.77 -6.08
C ILE A 234 14.82 -1.98 -6.89
N TRP A 235 15.68 -2.82 -6.32
CA TRP A 235 16.15 -4.05 -6.94
C TRP A 235 15.42 -5.27 -6.35
N HIS A 236 14.53 -5.88 -7.12
CA HIS A 236 13.75 -7.03 -6.68
C HIS A 236 14.51 -8.33 -7.00
N SER A 237 14.89 -9.08 -5.96
CA SER A 237 15.91 -10.14 -6.06
C SER A 237 15.35 -11.57 -6.21
N LYS A 238 14.09 -11.81 -5.85
CA LYS A 238 13.51 -13.15 -5.79
C LYS A 238 12.31 -13.30 -6.72
N ALA A 239 12.26 -14.42 -7.43
CA ALA A 239 11.06 -14.86 -8.14
C ALA A 239 10.39 -15.95 -7.31
N SER A 240 9.11 -15.79 -7.00
CA SER A 240 8.33 -16.83 -6.34
C SER A 240 7.96 -17.96 -7.32
N ASN A 241 7.55 -19.11 -6.78
CA ASN A 241 7.14 -20.26 -7.59
C ASN A 241 5.82 -19.95 -8.33
N PRO A 242 5.84 -19.88 -9.67
CA PRO A 242 4.69 -19.43 -10.44
C PRO A 242 3.52 -20.44 -10.42
N PHE A 243 3.77 -21.74 -10.23
CA PHE A 243 2.69 -22.73 -10.11
C PHE A 243 1.92 -22.60 -8.78
N VAL A 244 2.63 -22.27 -7.70
CA VAL A 244 1.99 -21.98 -6.40
C VAL A 244 1.22 -20.67 -6.49
N ASN A 245 1.79 -19.65 -7.13
CA ASN A 245 1.15 -18.36 -7.31
C ASN A 245 -0.10 -18.45 -8.18
N LEU A 246 -0.07 -19.23 -9.27
CA LEU A 246 -1.24 -19.42 -10.14
C LEU A 246 -2.45 -19.97 -9.37
N LYS A 247 -2.24 -20.89 -8.42
CA LYS A 247 -3.34 -21.40 -7.57
C LYS A 247 -3.93 -20.33 -6.66
N LYS A 248 -3.10 -19.42 -6.15
CA LYS A 248 -3.52 -18.30 -5.30
C LYS A 248 -4.25 -17.22 -6.10
N GLU A 249 -3.76 -16.95 -7.30
CA GLU A 249 -4.23 -15.88 -8.17
C GLU A 249 -5.43 -16.27 -9.03
N TYR A 250 -5.66 -17.58 -9.28
CA TYR A 250 -6.69 -18.06 -10.21
C TYR A 250 -8.06 -17.41 -10.02
N LYS A 251 -8.57 -17.36 -8.78
CA LYS A 251 -9.84 -16.69 -8.49
C LYS A 251 -9.75 -15.18 -8.67
N GLY A 252 -8.63 -14.57 -8.29
CA GLY A 252 -8.37 -13.14 -8.49
C GLY A 252 -8.42 -12.76 -9.96
N ILE A 253 -7.75 -13.51 -10.83
CA ILE A 253 -7.75 -13.29 -12.29
C ILE A 253 -9.18 -13.36 -12.84
N TYR A 254 -9.95 -14.35 -12.41
CA TYR A 254 -11.33 -14.50 -12.86
C TYR A 254 -12.26 -13.41 -12.31
N TRP A 255 -12.18 -13.09 -11.02
CA TRP A 255 -13.01 -12.07 -10.39
C TRP A 255 -12.62 -10.65 -10.77
N GLN A 256 -11.39 -10.43 -11.22
CA GLN A 256 -10.92 -9.11 -11.64
C GLN A 256 -11.80 -8.51 -12.74
N GLU A 257 -12.36 -9.34 -13.62
CA GLU A 257 -13.29 -8.92 -14.68
C GLU A 257 -14.59 -8.29 -14.13
N GLU A 258 -14.95 -8.57 -12.87
CA GLU A 258 -16.08 -7.93 -12.17
C GLU A 258 -15.61 -6.83 -11.20
N ILE A 259 -14.45 -7.03 -10.55
CA ILE A 259 -13.88 -6.08 -9.58
C ILE A 259 -13.48 -4.76 -10.25
N ILE A 260 -12.87 -4.81 -11.44
CA ILE A 260 -12.41 -3.59 -12.13
C ILE A 260 -13.59 -2.73 -12.59
N PRO A 261 -14.61 -3.25 -13.30
CA PRO A 261 -15.81 -2.47 -13.61
C PRO A 261 -16.51 -1.94 -12.36
N PHE A 262 -16.54 -2.71 -11.28
CA PHE A 262 -17.06 -2.23 -9.99
C PHE A 262 -16.32 -0.96 -9.54
N PHE A 263 -14.98 -0.99 -9.42
CA PHE A 263 -14.21 0.18 -8.96
C PHE A 263 -14.30 1.36 -9.92
N GLN A 264 -14.36 1.11 -11.24
CA GLN A 264 -14.57 2.16 -12.24
C GLN A 264 -15.95 2.83 -12.12
N GLY A 265 -16.95 2.09 -11.62
CA GLY A 265 -18.32 2.56 -11.39
C GLY A 265 -18.60 3.11 -9.99
N VAL A 266 -17.64 3.04 -9.05
CA VAL A 266 -17.87 3.56 -7.69
C VAL A 266 -18.03 5.08 -7.73
N VAL A 267 -19.13 5.55 -7.14
CA VAL A 267 -19.37 6.96 -6.84
C VAL A 267 -19.64 7.07 -5.35
N LEU A 268 -18.75 7.74 -4.63
CA LEU A 268 -18.90 7.97 -3.19
C LEU A 268 -19.75 9.21 -2.92
N SER A 269 -20.45 9.22 -1.78
CA SER A 269 -21.24 10.36 -1.34
C SER A 269 -20.36 11.58 -1.09
N LYS A 270 -20.87 12.77 -1.44
CA LYS A 270 -20.18 14.04 -1.13
C LYS A 270 -20.00 14.27 0.38
N GLU A 271 -20.79 13.60 1.21
CA GLU A 271 -20.67 13.65 2.67
C GLU A 271 -19.46 12.85 3.20
N CYS A 272 -18.89 11.97 2.38
CA CYS A 272 -17.67 11.24 2.69
C CYS A 272 -16.44 12.14 2.46
N THR A 273 -16.16 12.97 3.46
CA THR A 273 -15.10 13.98 3.43
C THR A 273 -13.77 13.54 4.06
N THR A 274 -13.71 12.31 4.59
CA THR A 274 -12.50 11.75 5.21
C THR A 274 -12.21 10.36 4.64
N PRO A 275 -10.94 9.90 4.64
CA PRO A 275 -10.61 8.55 4.17
C PRO A 275 -11.37 7.46 4.95
N GLN A 276 -11.62 7.62 6.25
CA GLN A 276 -12.44 6.69 7.03
C GLN A 276 -13.87 6.59 6.51
N LYS A 277 -14.56 7.73 6.33
CA LYS A 277 -15.94 7.76 5.84
C LYS A 277 -16.03 7.14 4.45
N CYS A 278 -15.08 7.48 3.58
CA CYS A 278 -14.99 6.91 2.24
C CYS A 278 -14.81 5.39 2.29
N TYR A 279 -13.90 4.88 3.13
CA TYR A 279 -13.63 3.45 3.22
C TYR A 279 -14.80 2.66 3.81
N ILE A 280 -15.52 3.25 4.79
CA ILE A 280 -16.76 2.68 5.34
C ILE A 280 -17.89 2.64 4.31
N GLU A 281 -18.04 3.68 3.48
CA GLU A 281 -19.01 3.65 2.39
C GLU A 281 -18.62 2.61 1.33
N LEU A 282 -17.35 2.57 0.94
CA LEU A 282 -16.84 1.60 -0.01
C LEU A 282 -17.04 0.16 0.49
N SER A 283 -16.89 -0.12 1.79
CA SER A 283 -17.13 -1.46 2.33
C SER A 283 -18.59 -1.90 2.19
N LYS A 284 -19.55 -0.98 2.28
CA LYS A 284 -20.97 -1.27 2.01
C LYS A 284 -21.20 -1.63 0.55
N LEU A 285 -20.60 -0.85 -0.36
CA LEU A 285 -20.68 -1.10 -1.79
C LEU A 285 -20.03 -2.44 -2.18
N VAL A 286 -18.90 -2.79 -1.58
CA VAL A 286 -18.25 -4.09 -1.77
C VAL A 286 -19.18 -5.23 -1.37
N LYS A 287 -19.82 -5.15 -0.19
CA LYS A 287 -20.78 -6.17 0.25
C LYS A 287 -21.98 -6.28 -0.68
N GLU A 288 -22.52 -5.15 -1.12
CA GLU A 288 -23.70 -5.11 -1.98
C GLU A 288 -23.42 -5.62 -3.39
N LYS A 289 -22.34 -5.15 -4.01
CA LYS A 289 -22.06 -5.38 -5.43
C LYS A 289 -21.17 -6.58 -5.70
N LEU A 290 -20.19 -6.85 -4.84
CA LEU A 290 -19.28 -8.00 -4.99
C LEU A 290 -19.68 -9.20 -4.12
N GLY A 291 -20.50 -8.99 -3.08
CA GLY A 291 -21.04 -10.08 -2.26
C GLY A 291 -21.71 -11.23 -3.04
N PRO A 292 -22.48 -10.97 -4.12
CA PRO A 292 -23.05 -12.01 -4.97
C PRO A 292 -22.01 -12.89 -5.70
N ILE A 293 -20.76 -12.42 -5.88
CA ILE A 293 -19.70 -13.17 -6.56
C ILE A 293 -19.20 -14.31 -5.65
N ASP A 294 -18.90 -14.00 -4.39
CA ASP A 294 -18.44 -14.97 -3.39
C ASP A 294 -18.65 -14.40 -1.97
N PRO A 295 -19.07 -15.23 -0.98
CA PRO A 295 -19.21 -14.80 0.42
C PRO A 295 -17.96 -14.16 1.03
N TYR A 296 -16.79 -14.40 0.44
CA TYR A 296 -15.54 -13.70 0.75
C TYR A 296 -15.70 -12.18 0.78
N PHE A 297 -16.37 -11.56 -0.20
CA PHE A 297 -16.51 -10.10 -0.25
C PHE A 297 -17.38 -9.55 0.87
N GLY A 298 -18.33 -10.34 1.37
CA GLY A 298 -19.06 -10.05 2.60
C GLY A 298 -18.11 -9.92 3.79
N LYS A 299 -17.28 -10.96 4.00
CA LYS A 299 -16.26 -11.00 5.06
C LYS A 299 -15.21 -9.89 4.92
N LEU A 300 -14.76 -9.62 3.70
CA LEU A 300 -13.82 -8.56 3.42
C LEU A 300 -14.42 -7.19 3.78
N GLY A 301 -15.67 -6.94 3.41
CA GLY A 301 -16.36 -5.72 3.82
C GLY A 301 -16.51 -5.57 5.33
N ASP A 302 -16.74 -6.66 6.08
CA ASP A 302 -16.74 -6.64 7.55
C ASP A 302 -15.34 -6.32 8.11
N ALA A 303 -14.30 -6.90 7.51
CA ALA A 303 -12.91 -6.64 7.88
C ALA A 303 -12.49 -5.20 7.58
N MET A 304 -12.98 -4.61 6.47
CA MET A 304 -12.76 -3.19 6.15
C MET A 304 -13.36 -2.26 7.23
N VAL A 305 -14.54 -2.58 7.76
CA VAL A 305 -15.14 -1.83 8.88
C VAL A 305 -14.28 -2.01 10.14
N THR A 306 -13.96 -3.26 10.48
CA THR A 306 -13.13 -3.59 11.66
C THR A 306 -11.75 -2.91 11.60
N TRP A 307 -11.18 -2.79 10.41
CA TRP A 307 -9.93 -2.07 10.16
C TRP A 307 -10.05 -0.58 10.53
N ILE A 308 -11.12 0.10 10.10
CA ILE A 308 -11.35 1.51 10.46
C ILE A 308 -11.59 1.67 11.95
N GLU A 309 -12.35 0.79 12.59
CA GLU A 309 -12.54 0.82 14.05
C GLU A 309 -11.21 0.68 14.79
N ALA A 310 -10.36 -0.27 14.37
CA ALA A 310 -9.03 -0.43 14.94
C ALA A 310 -8.14 0.78 14.66
N TRP A 311 -8.28 1.42 13.49
CA TRP A 311 -7.54 2.61 13.13
C TRP A 311 -7.89 3.77 14.05
N ASP A 312 -9.18 4.06 14.22
CA ASP A 312 -9.64 5.18 15.05
C ASP A 312 -9.32 4.98 16.53
N GLU A 313 -9.41 3.74 17.04
CA GLU A 313 -9.02 3.41 18.43
C GLU A 313 -7.52 3.65 18.69
N LEU A 314 -6.66 3.24 17.77
CA LEU A 314 -5.22 3.40 17.93
C LEU A 314 -4.75 4.80 17.54
N ASN A 315 -5.55 5.54 16.76
CA ASN A 315 -5.20 6.84 16.19
C ASN A 315 -6.33 7.86 16.41
N PRO A 316 -6.66 8.17 17.68
CA PRO A 316 -7.73 9.11 17.98
C PRO A 316 -7.39 10.48 17.35
N SER A 317 -8.39 11.09 16.73
CA SER A 317 -8.27 12.47 16.24
C SER A 317 -8.03 13.41 17.42
N ALA A 318 -7.19 14.43 17.24
CA ALA A 318 -6.92 15.43 18.29
C ALA A 318 -8.19 16.15 18.78
N ASP A 319 -9.26 16.16 17.97
CA ASP A 319 -10.56 16.75 18.27
C ASP A 319 -11.56 15.77 18.92
N ALA A 320 -11.14 14.54 19.24
CA ALA A 320 -12.00 13.61 19.97
C ALA A 320 -12.15 14.07 21.44
N PRO A 321 -13.38 14.23 21.97
CA PRO A 321 -13.58 14.59 23.36
C PRO A 321 -12.95 13.52 24.26
N ASN A 322 -11.95 13.92 25.05
CA ASN A 322 -11.14 13.13 25.98
C ASN A 322 -11.75 11.78 26.41
N GLY A 323 -11.40 10.71 25.69
CA GLY A 323 -11.42 9.35 26.22
C GLY A 323 -10.17 9.14 27.08
N ALA A 324 -10.35 8.52 28.25
CA ALA A 324 -9.34 8.36 29.29
C ALA A 324 -7.95 7.93 28.75
N PRO A 325 -6.85 8.42 29.35
CA PRO A 325 -5.50 8.16 28.86
C PRO A 325 -5.22 6.65 28.83
N VAL A 326 -4.85 6.15 27.64
CA VAL A 326 -4.28 4.81 27.49
C VAL A 326 -3.02 4.76 28.38
N LYS A 327 -3.04 3.90 29.39
CA LYS A 327 -1.90 3.67 30.28
C LYS A 327 -0.69 3.30 29.42
N LYS A 328 0.32 4.17 29.38
CA LYS A 328 1.67 3.82 28.94
C LYS A 328 2.14 2.68 29.85
N THR A 329 2.20 1.47 29.34
CA THR A 329 2.92 0.38 30.00
C THR A 329 4.41 0.66 29.85
N GLU A 330 5.02 1.14 30.93
CA GLU A 330 6.47 1.22 31.06
C GLU A 330 7.07 -0.17 30.84
N ALA A 331 7.97 -0.27 29.87
CA ALA A 331 8.76 -1.47 29.67
C ALA A 331 9.69 -1.65 30.88
N ALA A 332 9.56 -2.78 31.57
CA ALA A 332 10.42 -3.13 32.69
C ALA A 332 11.90 -3.20 32.24
N PRO A 333 12.85 -2.72 33.06
CA PRO A 333 14.26 -2.69 32.68
C PRO A 333 14.81 -4.12 32.61
N LYS A 334 15.37 -4.49 31.45
CA LYS A 334 16.12 -5.74 31.29
C LYS A 334 17.37 -5.68 32.15
N LYS A 335 17.47 -6.57 33.14
CA LYS A 335 18.72 -6.83 33.87
C LYS A 335 19.75 -7.43 32.90
N LYS A 336 20.99 -7.00 33.11
CA LYS A 336 22.20 -7.24 32.31
C LYS A 336 22.42 -8.69 31.89
#